data_AF-A0A1H0PT23-F1
#
_entry.id   AF-A0A1H0PT23-F1
#
_cell.length_a   1.000
_cell.length_b   1.000
_cell.length_c   1.000
_cell.angle_alpha   90.00
_cell.angle_beta   90.00
_cell.angle_gamma   90.00
#
_symmetry.space_group_name_H-M   'P 1'
#
loop_
_entity.id
_entity.type
_entity.pdbx_description
1 polymer ?
#
loop_
_entity_poly.entity_id
_entity_poly.type
_entity_poly.pdbx_seq_one_letter_code
_entity_poly.pdbx_strand_id
1 'polypeptide(L)'
;MSNLIFNYLVYMVYFLGMGLVSSGIVLMPFNIMRYSTILVIGLILFISGTMFNEVVINKNKLSAIEVTKLIIVSLSLAIGIGMISGGISHFKENPNYVSYLIPIGIIVSSISFTVKNNYKLNKQNKIKLCVALIILALAIHITLSFFASSMLGNGGDIFNNMNNMHK
;
A
#
# COMPACT_ATOMS: atom_id res chain seq x y z
N MET A 1 28.73 17.99 2.23
CA MET A 1 28.45 16.56 1.96
C MET A 1 27.59 15.88 3.04
N SER A 2 27.74 16.19 4.34
CA SER A 2 26.96 15.50 5.40
C SER A 2 25.44 15.67 5.27
N ASN A 3 24.93 16.84 4.86
CA ASN A 3 23.50 17.05 4.63
C ASN A 3 22.93 16.20 3.48
N LEU A 4 23.73 15.84 2.46
CA LEU A 4 23.26 15.00 1.36
C LEU A 4 23.04 13.55 1.83
N ILE A 5 24.03 13.00 2.53
CA ILE A 5 23.97 11.65 3.08
C ILE A 5 22.81 11.55 4.07
N PHE A 6 22.67 12.53 4.97
CA PHE A 6 21.56 12.59 5.91
C PHE A 6 20.19 12.59 5.20
N ASN A 7 19.99 13.48 4.22
CA ASN A 7 18.73 13.56 3.48
C ASN A 7 18.41 12.26 2.74
N TYR A 8 19.43 11.62 2.15
CA TYR A 8 19.27 10.33 1.49
C TYR A 8 18.88 9.22 2.47
N LEU A 9 19.52 9.15 3.64
CA LEU A 9 19.17 8.16 4.67
C LEU A 9 17.72 8.33 5.16
N VAL A 10 17.27 9.57 5.38
CA VAL A 10 15.87 9.86 5.73
C VAL A 10 14.93 9.39 4.63
N TYR A 11 15.26 9.68 3.38
CA TYR A 11 14.49 9.22 2.22
C TYR A 11 14.42 7.69 2.18
N MET A 12 15.55 6.99 2.34
CA MET A 12 15.56 5.54 2.39
C MET A 12 14.69 4.99 3.51
N VAL A 13 14.79 5.52 4.74
CA VAL A 13 13.96 5.07 5.87
C VAL A 13 12.47 5.26 5.57
N TYR A 14 12.11 6.39 4.97
CA TYR A 14 10.74 6.66 4.55
C TYR A 14 10.22 5.65 3.51
N PHE A 15 10.95 5.43 2.41
CA PHE A 15 10.54 4.49 1.35
C PHE A 15 10.63 3.03 1.77
N LEU A 16 11.61 2.67 2.58
CA LEU A 16 11.74 1.32 3.16
C LEU A 16 10.57 1.04 4.10
N GLY A 17 10.25 1.97 5.00
CA GLY A 17 9.09 1.85 5.87
C GLY A 17 7.79 1.68 5.09
N MET A 18 7.61 2.49 4.03
CA MET A 18 6.47 2.38 3.12
C MET A 18 6.37 0.99 2.48
N GLY A 19 7.47 0.45 1.96
CA GLY A 19 7.52 -0.87 1.35
C GLY A 19 7.24 -2.00 2.34
N LEU A 20 7.72 -1.90 3.58
CA LEU A 20 7.48 -2.90 4.62
C LEU A 20 6.04 -2.89 5.11
N VAL A 21 5.43 -1.71 5.30
CA VAL A 21 3.99 -1.59 5.62
C VAL A 21 3.15 -2.24 4.52
N SER A 22 3.43 -1.89 3.26
CA SER A 22 2.78 -2.48 2.09
C SER A 22 2.90 -4.01 2.10
N SER A 23 4.11 -4.53 2.25
CA SER A 23 4.39 -5.96 2.21
C SER A 23 3.70 -6.70 3.36
N GLY A 24 3.71 -6.12 4.56
CA GLY A 24 3.07 -6.69 5.74
C GLY A 24 1.56 -6.89 5.55
N ILE A 25 0.89 -5.98 4.83
CA ILE A 25 -0.54 -6.10 4.54
C ILE A 25 -0.81 -7.10 3.44
N VAL A 26 -0.14 -6.96 2.29
CA VAL A 26 -0.36 -7.80 1.11
C VAL A 26 -0.10 -9.27 1.41
N LEU A 27 0.96 -9.54 2.17
CA LEU A 27 1.41 -10.90 2.41
C LEU A 27 0.82 -11.51 3.70
N MET A 28 0.05 -10.74 4.47
CA MET A 28 -0.57 -11.18 5.72
C MET A 28 -1.24 -12.57 5.63
N PRO A 29 -2.00 -12.90 4.56
CA PRO A 29 -2.64 -14.21 4.45
C PRO A 29 -1.69 -15.41 4.37
N PHE A 30 -0.44 -15.21 3.93
CA PHE A 30 0.52 -16.31 3.77
C PHE A 30 1.22 -16.69 5.09
N ASN A 31 1.47 -15.73 5.98
CA ASN A 31 2.01 -15.97 7.31
C ASN A 31 1.75 -14.77 8.22
N ILE A 32 0.67 -14.85 9.01
CA ILE A 32 0.20 -13.72 9.80
C ILE A 32 1.26 -13.22 10.80
N MET A 33 2.01 -14.11 11.44
CA MET A 33 3.02 -13.72 12.43
C MET A 33 4.18 -12.98 11.78
N ARG A 34 4.77 -13.56 10.72
CA ARG A 34 5.89 -12.95 9.99
C ARG A 34 5.52 -11.58 9.44
N TYR A 35 4.37 -11.49 8.79
CA TYR A 35 3.97 -10.27 8.10
C TYR A 35 3.39 -9.20 9.05
N SER A 36 2.85 -9.59 10.20
CA SER A 36 2.56 -8.65 11.30
C SER A 36 3.84 -8.03 11.87
N THR A 37 4.90 -8.83 12.07
CA THR A 37 6.21 -8.28 12.50
C THR A 37 6.78 -7.31 11.47
N ILE A 38 6.75 -7.67 10.18
CA ILE A 38 7.18 -6.80 9.08
C ILE A 38 6.37 -5.50 9.05
N LEU A 39 5.05 -5.58 9.24
CA LEU A 39 4.17 -4.41 9.31
C LEU A 39 4.55 -3.48 10.46
N VAL A 40 4.78 -4.01 11.67
CA VAL A 40 5.16 -3.21 12.85
C VAL A 40 6.50 -2.51 12.63
N ILE A 41 7.52 -3.23 12.13
CA ILE A 41 8.83 -2.65 11.80
C ILE A 41 8.67 -1.55 10.74
N GLY A 42 7.88 -1.82 9.70
CA GLY A 42 7.58 -0.88 8.64
C GLY A 42 6.91 0.40 9.16
N LEU A 43 5.93 0.28 10.07
CA LEU A 43 5.25 1.42 10.68
C LEU A 43 6.23 2.30 11.46
N ILE A 44 7.11 1.70 12.26
CA ILE A 44 8.12 2.44 13.03
C ILE A 44 9.05 3.23 12.10
N LEU A 45 9.56 2.57 11.05
CA LEU A 45 10.44 3.22 10.06
C LEU A 45 9.70 4.31 9.28
N PHE A 46 8.46 4.05 8.86
CA PHE A 46 7.68 4.99 8.07
C PHE A 46 7.33 6.25 8.86
N ILE A 47 6.88 6.10 10.11
CA ILE A 47 6.57 7.23 10.99
C ILE A 47 7.83 8.06 11.22
N SER A 48 8.93 7.40 11.58
CA SER A 48 10.23 8.07 11.80
C SER A 48 10.69 8.81 10.54
N GLY A 49 10.71 8.15 9.39
CA GLY A 49 11.09 8.74 8.11
C GLY A 49 10.19 9.90 7.71
N THR A 50 8.88 9.80 7.95
CA THR A 50 7.92 10.89 7.68
C THR A 50 8.20 12.11 8.55
N MET A 51 8.49 11.90 9.84
CA MET A 51 8.86 13.00 10.75
C MET A 51 10.12 13.73 10.29
N PHE A 52 11.18 12.99 9.98
CA PHE A 52 12.42 13.62 9.51
C PHE A 52 12.25 14.27 8.14
N ASN A 53 11.52 13.65 7.21
CA ASN A 53 11.32 14.19 5.86
C ASN A 53 10.51 15.49 5.87
N GLU A 54 9.44 15.55 6.66
CA GLU A 54 8.51 16.68 6.59
C GLU A 54 8.82 17.80 7.60
N VAL A 55 9.30 17.46 8.79
CA VAL A 55 9.58 18.45 9.84
C VAL A 55 11.02 18.95 9.76
N VAL A 56 11.99 18.06 9.51
CA VAL A 56 13.43 18.41 9.55
C VAL A 56 13.93 18.87 8.18
N ILE A 57 13.61 18.15 7.11
CA ILE A 57 14.09 18.47 5.76
C ILE A 57 13.24 19.57 5.12
N ASN A 58 11.91 19.40 5.07
CA ASN A 58 11.01 20.39 4.46
C ASN A 58 10.73 21.60 5.35
N LYS A 59 11.21 21.62 6.61
CA LYS A 59 11.04 22.71 7.59
C LYS A 59 9.60 23.19 7.74
N ASN A 60 8.62 22.32 7.50
CA ASN A 60 7.23 22.70 7.65
C ASN A 60 6.94 22.94 9.14
N LYS A 61 6.50 24.15 9.49
CA LYS A 61 6.02 24.47 10.85
C LYS A 61 4.60 23.91 11.03
N LEU A 62 4.50 22.59 11.13
CA LEU A 62 3.25 21.90 11.36
C LEU A 62 2.99 21.80 12.87
N SER A 63 1.76 22.02 13.27
CA SER A 63 1.25 21.65 14.59
C SER A 63 1.22 20.12 14.75
N ALA A 64 1.22 19.62 15.99
CA ALA A 64 1.16 18.18 16.27
C ALA A 64 -0.04 17.48 15.59
N ILE A 65 -1.17 18.19 15.44
CA ILE A 65 -2.37 17.69 14.76
C ILE A 65 -2.13 17.54 13.26
N GLU A 66 -1.50 18.51 12.62
CA GLU A 66 -1.19 18.47 11.18
C GLU A 66 -0.15 17.39 10.87
N VAL A 67 0.84 17.23 11.74
CA VAL A 67 1.84 16.16 11.70
C VAL A 67 1.17 14.78 11.76
N THR A 68 0.26 14.59 12.73
CA THR A 68 -0.47 13.32 12.88
C THR A 68 -1.35 13.03 11.67
N LYS A 69 -2.07 14.04 11.17
CA LYS A 69 -2.88 13.93 9.95
C LYS A 69 -2.02 13.55 8.74
N LEU A 70 -0.84 14.16 8.60
CA LEU A 70 0.09 13.87 7.52
C LEU A 70 0.61 12.43 7.57
N ILE A 71 0.97 11.93 8.75
CA ILE A 71 1.37 10.54 8.95
C ILE A 71 0.24 9.60 8.52
N ILE A 72 -0.97 9.80 9.07
CA ILE A 72 -2.12 8.92 8.80
C ILE A 72 -2.41 8.88 7.29
N VAL A 73 -2.49 10.05 6.65
CA VAL A 73 -2.80 10.14 5.22
C VAL A 73 -1.67 9.55 4.37
N SER A 74 -0.40 9.80 4.72
CA SER A 74 0.73 9.24 3.99
C SER A 74 0.82 7.72 4.15
N LEU A 75 0.47 7.21 5.34
CA LEU A 75 0.39 5.79 5.61
C LEU A 75 -0.74 5.13 4.83
N SER A 76 -1.94 5.71 4.83
CA SER A 76 -3.06 5.22 4.00
C SER A 76 -2.70 5.20 2.52
N LEU A 77 -1.99 6.23 2.03
CA LEU A 77 -1.50 6.27 0.66
C LEU A 77 -0.50 5.14 0.37
N ALA A 78 0.50 4.97 1.24
CA ALA A 78 1.50 3.90 1.18
C ALA A 78 0.84 2.51 1.15
N ILE A 79 -0.13 2.28 2.03
CA ILE A 79 -0.91 1.04 2.10
C ILE A 79 -1.65 0.80 0.79
N GLY A 80 -2.38 1.81 0.29
CA GLY A 80 -3.16 1.65 -0.95
C GLY A 80 -2.28 1.35 -2.16
N ILE A 81 -1.13 2.03 -2.32
CA ILE A 81 -0.16 1.75 -3.38
C ILE A 81 0.43 0.34 -3.21
N GLY A 82 0.69 -0.03 -1.96
CA GLY A 82 1.18 -1.35 -1.60
C GLY A 82 0.25 -2.48 -1.97
N MET A 83 -1.04 -2.32 -1.67
CA MET A 83 -2.11 -3.25 -2.04
C MET A 83 -2.17 -3.47 -3.55
N ILE A 84 -1.96 -2.41 -4.35
CA ILE A 84 -1.94 -2.49 -5.82
C ILE A 84 -0.69 -3.25 -6.27
N SER A 85 0.51 -2.75 -5.93
CA SER A 85 1.78 -3.27 -6.42
C SER A 85 2.08 -4.69 -5.92
N GLY A 86 1.89 -4.94 -4.63
CA GLY A 86 2.04 -6.26 -4.03
C GLY A 86 0.94 -7.21 -4.50
N GLY A 87 -0.29 -6.74 -4.68
CA GLY A 87 -1.37 -7.52 -5.29
C GLY A 87 -0.97 -8.02 -6.67
N ILE A 88 -0.52 -7.12 -7.57
CA ILE A 88 -0.07 -7.49 -8.92
C ILE A 88 1.06 -8.53 -8.85
N SER A 89 2.04 -8.31 -7.98
CA SER A 89 3.21 -9.19 -7.83
C SER A 89 2.83 -10.58 -7.34
N HIS A 90 1.80 -10.67 -6.49
CA HIS A 90 1.38 -11.91 -5.85
C HIS A 90 0.03 -12.45 -6.34
N PHE A 91 -0.41 -12.02 -7.53
CA PHE A 91 -1.71 -12.42 -8.08
C PHE A 91 -1.80 -13.94 -8.27
N LYS A 92 -0.69 -14.58 -8.69
CA LYS A 92 -0.69 -16.02 -8.98
C LYS A 92 -0.78 -16.87 -7.72
N GLU A 93 -0.23 -16.42 -6.61
CA GLU A 93 -0.20 -17.18 -5.35
C GLU A 93 -1.55 -17.10 -4.61
N ASN A 94 -2.29 -16.00 -4.73
CA ASN A 94 -3.64 -15.90 -4.15
C ASN A 94 -4.57 -14.98 -4.98
N PRO A 95 -5.05 -15.45 -6.14
CA PRO A 95 -5.78 -14.60 -7.09
C PRO A 95 -7.12 -14.12 -6.54
N ASN A 96 -7.78 -14.92 -5.69
CA ASN A 96 -9.03 -14.53 -5.04
C ASN A 96 -8.83 -13.40 -4.04
N TYR A 97 -7.79 -13.47 -3.20
CA TYR A 97 -7.49 -12.39 -2.25
C TYR A 97 -7.11 -11.10 -2.99
N VAL A 98 -6.25 -11.22 -3.99
CA VAL A 98 -5.74 -10.07 -4.74
C VAL A 98 -6.82 -9.39 -5.57
N SER A 99 -7.83 -10.13 -6.08
CA SER A 99 -8.93 -9.54 -6.85
C SER A 99 -9.76 -8.54 -6.05
N TYR A 100 -9.78 -8.65 -4.71
CA TYR A 100 -10.33 -7.62 -3.81
C TYR A 100 -9.29 -6.57 -3.43
N LEU A 101 -8.05 -7.00 -3.18
CA LEU A 101 -6.99 -6.15 -2.65
C LEU A 101 -6.64 -4.97 -3.58
N ILE A 102 -6.48 -5.24 -4.89
CA ILE A 102 -6.10 -4.21 -5.86
C ILE A 102 -7.18 -3.11 -5.97
N PRO A 103 -8.48 -3.43 -6.21
CA PRO A 103 -9.53 -2.41 -6.23
C PRO A 103 -9.61 -1.56 -4.96
N ILE A 104 -9.52 -2.19 -3.78
CA ILE A 104 -9.52 -1.47 -2.50
C ILE A 104 -8.30 -0.54 -2.42
N GLY A 105 -7.13 -1.01 -2.85
CA GLY A 105 -5.91 -0.23 -2.91
C GLY A 105 -6.03 1.02 -3.78
N ILE A 106 -6.71 0.93 -4.92
CA ILE A 106 -7.01 2.07 -5.80
C ILE A 106 -7.89 3.11 -5.11
N ILE A 107 -8.95 2.66 -4.44
CA ILE A 107 -9.85 3.58 -3.72
C ILE A 107 -9.11 4.27 -2.58
N VAL A 108 -8.42 3.50 -1.72
CA VAL A 108 -7.70 4.02 -0.55
C VAL A 108 -6.58 4.97 -0.99
N SER A 109 -5.78 4.59 -1.98
CA SER A 109 -4.68 5.44 -2.46
C SER A 109 -5.21 6.72 -3.12
N SER A 110 -6.29 6.66 -3.91
CA SER A 110 -6.88 7.84 -4.55
C SER A 110 -7.46 8.84 -3.56
N ILE A 111 -8.17 8.35 -2.53
CA ILE A 111 -8.70 9.20 -1.45
C ILE A 111 -7.54 9.83 -0.68
N SER A 112 -6.56 9.02 -0.29
CA SER A 112 -5.39 9.49 0.46
C SER A 112 -4.58 10.51 -0.33
N PHE A 113 -4.39 10.29 -1.64
CA PHE A 113 -3.73 11.22 -2.56
C PHE A 113 -4.48 12.55 -2.65
N THR A 114 -5.82 12.50 -2.76
CA THR A 114 -6.66 13.69 -2.81
C THR A 114 -6.52 14.52 -1.54
N VAL A 115 -6.55 13.86 -0.37
CA VAL A 115 -6.42 14.49 0.94
C VAL A 115 -5.00 15.03 1.16
N LYS A 116 -3.97 14.25 0.85
CA LYS A 116 -2.55 14.62 1.07
C LYS A 116 -2.19 15.91 0.34
N ASN A 117 -2.68 16.06 -0.88
CA ASN A 117 -2.38 17.20 -1.75
C ASN A 117 -3.36 18.37 -1.57
N ASN A 118 -4.27 18.31 -0.59
CA ASN A 118 -5.26 19.36 -0.30
C ASN A 118 -6.11 19.79 -1.51
N TYR A 119 -6.44 18.86 -2.42
CA TYR A 119 -7.29 19.17 -3.57
C TYR A 119 -8.70 19.58 -3.13
N LYS A 120 -9.07 20.84 -3.38
CA LYS A 120 -10.40 21.38 -3.08
C LYS A 120 -11.39 21.00 -4.18
N LEU A 121 -11.95 19.80 -4.08
CA LEU A 121 -13.00 19.35 -4.99
C LEU A 121 -14.36 19.94 -4.58
N ASN A 122 -15.07 20.54 -5.55
CA ASN A 122 -16.47 20.92 -5.37
C ASN A 122 -17.36 19.64 -5.24
N LYS A 123 -18.62 19.81 -4.80
CA LYS A 123 -19.53 18.67 -4.58
C LYS A 123 -19.70 17.79 -5.84
N GLN A 124 -19.80 18.41 -7.01
CA GLN A 124 -19.96 17.70 -8.28
C GLN A 124 -18.72 16.86 -8.64
N ASN A 125 -17.52 17.43 -8.50
CA ASN A 125 -16.26 16.75 -8.78
C ASN A 125 -15.98 15.63 -7.77
N LYS A 126 -16.37 15.80 -6.51
CA LYS A 126 -16.33 14.73 -5.50
C LYS A 126 -17.21 13.54 -5.94
N ILE A 127 -18.45 13.81 -6.34
CA ILE A 127 -19.37 12.76 -6.81
C ILE A 127 -18.80 12.07 -8.06
N LYS A 128 -18.32 12.84 -9.04
CA LYS A 128 -17.70 12.29 -10.26
C LYS A 128 -16.50 11.40 -9.93
N LEU A 129 -15.62 11.84 -9.03
CA LEU A 129 -14.47 11.05 -8.58
C LEU A 129 -14.92 9.75 -7.90
N CYS A 130 -15.87 9.81 -6.95
CA CYS A 130 -16.38 8.63 -6.27
C CYS A 130 -17.00 7.63 -7.25
N VAL A 131 -17.85 8.10 -8.18
CA VAL A 131 -18.49 7.24 -9.19
C VAL A 131 -17.43 6.63 -10.11
N ALA A 132 -16.46 7.41 -10.59
CA ALA A 132 -15.38 6.91 -11.43
C ALA A 132 -14.53 5.84 -10.70
N LEU A 133 -14.19 6.06 -9.43
CA LEU A 133 -13.45 5.10 -8.62
C LEU A 133 -14.24 3.81 -8.38
N ILE A 134 -15.54 3.89 -8.12
CA ILE A 134 -16.40 2.71 -7.94
C ILE A 134 -16.48 1.91 -9.25
N ILE A 135 -16.73 2.58 -10.38
CA ILE A 135 -16.80 1.92 -11.69
C ILE A 135 -15.47 1.23 -12.02
N LEU A 136 -14.35 1.94 -11.83
CA LEU A 136 -13.01 1.39 -12.05
C LEU A 136 -12.72 0.20 -11.14
N ALA A 137 -13.01 0.32 -9.84
CA ALA A 137 -12.81 -0.73 -8.86
C ALA A 137 -13.64 -1.99 -9.18
N LEU A 138 -14.91 -1.81 -9.57
CA LEU A 138 -15.78 -2.91 -9.99
C LEU A 138 -15.29 -3.57 -11.28
N ALA A 139 -14.90 -2.78 -12.29
CA ALA A 139 -14.39 -3.30 -13.54
C ALA A 139 -13.11 -4.13 -13.32
N ILE A 140 -12.18 -3.62 -12.50
CA ILE A 140 -10.96 -4.35 -12.14
C ILE A 140 -11.30 -5.60 -11.34
N HIS A 141 -12.18 -5.51 -10.34
CA HIS A 141 -12.59 -6.67 -9.54
C HIS A 141 -13.19 -7.78 -10.40
N ILE A 142 -14.15 -7.44 -11.27
CA ILE A 142 -14.80 -8.42 -12.17
C ILE A 142 -13.76 -9.06 -13.09
N THR A 143 -12.88 -8.25 -13.69
CA THR A 143 -11.83 -8.74 -14.58
C THR A 143 -10.89 -9.69 -13.85
N LEU A 144 -10.36 -9.28 -12.70
CA LEU A 144 -9.44 -10.10 -11.91
C LEU A 144 -10.12 -11.35 -11.36
N SER A 145 -11.39 -11.28 -10.94
CA SER A 145 -12.15 -12.44 -10.46
C SER A 145 -12.43 -13.44 -11.59
N PHE A 146 -12.65 -12.98 -12.82
CA PHE A 146 -12.74 -13.84 -13.99
C PHE A 146 -11.41 -14.55 -14.29
N PHE A 147 -10.29 -13.84 -14.21
CA PHE A 147 -8.97 -14.47 -14.31
C PHE A 147 -8.70 -15.43 -13.15
N ALA A 148 -9.08 -15.07 -11.92
CA ALA A 148 -8.91 -15.91 -10.74
C ALA A 148 -9.66 -17.23 -10.86
N SER A 149 -10.91 -17.21 -11.33
CA SER A 149 -11.70 -18.43 -11.53
C SER A 149 -11.11 -19.33 -12.62
N SER A 150 -10.49 -18.76 -13.66
CA SER A 150 -9.76 -19.53 -14.67
C SER A 150 -8.46 -20.16 -14.16
N MET A 151 -7.88 -19.63 -13.07
CA MET A 151 -6.62 -20.09 -12.49
C MET A 151 -6.78 -21.16 -11.40
N LEU A 152 -8.00 -21.41 -10.90
CA LEU A 152 -8.28 -22.41 -9.86
C LEU A 152 -7.97 -23.87 -10.27
N GLY A 153 -7.47 -24.11 -11.50
CA GLY A 153 -6.91 -25.39 -11.96
C GLY A 153 -5.37 -25.45 -12.10
N ASN A 154 -4.64 -24.32 -12.05
CA ASN A 154 -3.20 -24.24 -12.33
C ASN A 154 -2.40 -23.35 -11.34
N GLY A 155 -3.04 -22.71 -10.36
CA GLY A 155 -2.40 -21.79 -9.43
C GLY A 155 -1.79 -22.48 -8.22
N GLY A 156 -0.59 -23.05 -8.35
CA GLY A 156 0.08 -23.72 -7.22
C GLY A 156 1.59 -23.89 -7.31
N ASP A 157 2.29 -23.20 -8.21
CA ASP A 157 3.62 -23.69 -8.63
C ASP A 157 4.83 -23.38 -7.74
N ILE A 158 4.67 -22.63 -6.63
CA ILE A 158 5.83 -22.32 -5.77
C ILE A 158 5.83 -23.11 -4.45
N PHE A 159 4.66 -23.44 -3.88
CA PHE A 159 4.57 -24.17 -2.60
C PHE A 159 4.09 -25.62 -2.72
N ASN A 160 3.37 -26.03 -3.76
CA ASN A 160 3.04 -27.45 -3.94
C ASN A 160 4.28 -28.30 -4.25
N ASN A 161 5.29 -27.73 -4.94
CA ASN A 161 6.53 -28.45 -5.23
C ASN A 161 7.41 -28.70 -4.00
N MET A 162 7.27 -27.91 -2.92
CA MET A 162 8.05 -28.15 -1.69
C MET A 162 7.48 -29.29 -0.85
N ASN A 163 6.16 -29.50 -0.84
CA ASN A 163 5.54 -30.63 -0.15
C ASN A 163 5.76 -31.97 -0.86
N ASN A 164 6.07 -31.97 -2.16
CA ASN A 164 6.35 -33.18 -2.94
C ASN A 164 7.82 -33.61 -2.93
N MET A 165 8.74 -32.82 -2.36
CA MET A 165 10.15 -33.22 -2.17
C MET A 165 10.41 -33.96 -0.85
N HIS A 166 9.40 -34.09 0.00
CA HIS A 166 9.49 -34.79 1.30
C HIS A 166 8.59 -36.03 1.39
N LYS A 167 8.06 -36.52 0.25
CA LYS A 167 7.44 -37.84 0.12
C LYS A 167 8.28 -38.69 -0.81
#